data_AF-A0A3D2CFN9-F1
#
_entry.id   AF-A0A3D2CFN9-F1
#
_cell.length_a   1.000
_cell.length_b   1.000
_cell.length_c   1.000
_cell.angle_alpha   90.00
_cell.angle_beta   90.00
_cell.angle_gamma   90.00
#
_symmetry.space_group_name_H-M   'P 1'
#
loop_
_entity.id
_entity.type
_entity.pdbx_description
1 polymer ?
#
loop_
_entity_poly.entity_id
_entity_poly.type
_entity_poly.pdbx_seq_one_letter_code
_entity_poly.pdbx_strand_id
1 'polypeptide(L)'
;MIPREVIEEIRERTDIVDVVSQVVTLRRKGSSLMGLCPFHQEKSPSFSVVPAKGIFHCFGCQEGGDVFAFVQKTQGVSFFEAVKELGEAVGLAVEERELTREERQRMRARASLHEVLGLAADWFHAGLVARPSGRDAMAYLNNRGIDRETVEKWKIGYAPDSWDGLLTHLHSRGVSADQAIQAGLARPSRNRQGSAYDLFRGRIIIPIEDSRGRVVAFGGRILPRLDEGDTPKYVNSPETPVYRKSSVLFGLPRARSAIQRRGRCLIVEGYFDVISLHQAGFPEAIATCGTALTVEHLKALRPLTRAVVAL
;
A
#
# COMPACT_ATOMS: atom_id res chain seq x y z
N MET A 1 -16.35 12.19 7.48
CA MET A 1 -16.05 10.87 6.86
C MET A 1 -17.36 10.26 6.40
N ILE A 2 -17.47 9.83 5.14
CA ILE A 2 -18.68 9.16 4.63
C ILE A 2 -18.62 7.67 5.02
N PRO A 3 -19.66 7.10 5.65
CA PRO A 3 -19.73 5.67 5.91
C PRO A 3 -19.59 4.85 4.63
N ARG A 4 -18.90 3.71 4.71
CA ARG A 4 -18.66 2.87 3.53
C ARG A 4 -19.97 2.35 2.95
N GLU A 5 -20.91 2.04 3.83
CA GLU A 5 -22.24 1.54 3.53
C GLU A 5 -23.02 2.55 2.68
N VAL A 6 -22.90 3.84 2.99
CA VAL A 6 -23.53 4.93 2.21
C VAL A 6 -22.93 5.02 0.81
N ILE A 7 -21.60 4.91 0.68
CA ILE A 7 -20.93 4.92 -0.64
C ILE A 7 -21.37 3.73 -1.48
N GLU A 8 -21.45 2.54 -0.88
CA GLU A 8 -21.90 1.32 -1.58
C GLU A 8 -23.38 1.42 -1.97
N GLU A 9 -24.23 1.94 -1.10
CA GLU A 9 -25.66 2.14 -1.38
C GLU A 9 -25.89 3.14 -2.52
N ILE A 10 -25.16 4.26 -2.53
CA ILE A 10 -25.21 5.23 -3.63
C ILE A 10 -24.80 4.54 -4.93
N ARG A 11 -23.68 3.80 -4.92
CA ARG A 11 -23.19 3.08 -6.10
C ARG A 11 -24.23 2.10 -6.65
N GLU A 12 -24.94 1.38 -5.78
CA GLU A 12 -25.94 0.39 -6.19
C GLU A 12 -27.22 1.04 -6.75
N ARG A 13 -27.59 2.20 -6.22
CA ARG A 13 -28.77 2.95 -6.68
C ARG A 13 -28.51 3.81 -7.93
N THR A 14 -27.26 4.11 -8.23
CA THR A 14 -26.89 4.91 -9.40
C THR A 14 -26.66 4.04 -10.64
N ASP A 15 -27.47 4.21 -11.68
CA ASP A 15 -27.17 3.64 -13.00
C ASP A 15 -26.06 4.46 -13.69
N ILE A 16 -24.90 3.83 -13.91
CA ILE A 16 -23.79 4.47 -14.60
C ILE A 16 -24.15 4.91 -16.02
N VAL A 17 -25.07 4.20 -16.69
CA VAL A 17 -25.51 4.56 -18.05
C VAL A 17 -26.22 5.90 -18.03
N ASP A 18 -27.08 6.14 -17.05
CA ASP A 18 -27.82 7.39 -16.92
C ASP A 18 -26.87 8.55 -16.66
N VAL A 19 -25.94 8.39 -15.71
CA VAL A 19 -24.93 9.41 -15.39
C VAL A 19 -24.03 9.71 -16.58
N VAL A 20 -23.54 8.70 -17.29
CA VAL A 20 -22.68 8.91 -18.46
C VAL A 20 -23.45 9.55 -19.61
N SER A 21 -24.71 9.15 -19.82
CA SER A 21 -25.54 9.63 -20.94
C SER A 21 -25.85 11.13 -20.86
N GLN A 22 -25.67 11.75 -19.69
CA GLN A 22 -25.75 13.21 -19.53
C GLN A 22 -24.61 13.95 -20.24
N VAL A 23 -23.47 13.30 -20.45
CA VAL A 23 -22.25 13.92 -21.01
C VAL A 23 -21.89 13.31 -22.37
N VAL A 24 -22.15 12.02 -22.57
CA VAL A 24 -21.73 11.26 -23.75
C VAL A 24 -22.92 10.65 -24.44
N THR A 25 -23.06 10.90 -25.76
CA THR A 25 -24.04 10.16 -26.56
C THR A 25 -23.58 8.72 -26.75
N LEU A 26 -24.29 7.79 -26.12
CA LEU A 26 -23.99 6.36 -26.13
C LEU A 26 -24.83 5.58 -27.16
N ARG A 27 -24.21 4.59 -27.81
CA ARG A 27 -24.89 3.62 -28.70
C ARG A 27 -24.59 2.20 -28.26
N ARG A 28 -25.61 1.33 -28.24
CA ARG A 28 -25.42 -0.09 -27.90
C ARG A 28 -24.47 -0.78 -28.88
N LYS A 29 -23.54 -1.56 -28.33
CA LYS A 29 -22.64 -2.45 -29.07
C LYS A 29 -22.48 -3.74 -28.27
N GLY A 30 -23.31 -4.74 -28.57
CA GLY A 30 -23.38 -5.97 -27.79
C GLY A 30 -23.86 -5.71 -26.36
N SER A 31 -23.11 -6.16 -25.37
CA SER A 31 -23.42 -5.99 -23.94
C SER A 31 -22.91 -4.67 -23.34
N SER A 32 -22.23 -3.83 -24.12
CA SER A 32 -21.74 -2.51 -23.70
C SER A 32 -22.39 -1.39 -24.52
N LEU A 33 -22.18 -0.15 -24.08
CA LEU A 33 -22.50 1.04 -24.85
C LEU A 33 -21.21 1.76 -25.22
N MET A 34 -21.16 2.33 -26.42
CA MET A 34 -19.99 3.01 -26.96
C MET A 34 -20.31 4.47 -27.29
N GLY A 35 -19.37 5.38 -27.07
CA GLY A 35 -19.46 6.79 -27.43
C GLY A 35 -18.08 7.41 -27.72
N LEU A 36 -18.06 8.70 -28.06
CA LEU A 36 -16.83 9.48 -28.10
C LEU A 36 -16.39 9.79 -26.67
N CYS A 37 -15.09 9.70 -26.41
CA CYS A 37 -14.56 9.94 -25.09
C CYS A 37 -14.67 11.42 -24.68
N PRO A 38 -15.16 11.72 -23.46
CA PRO A 38 -15.20 13.09 -22.96
C PRO A 38 -13.84 13.58 -22.43
N PHE A 39 -12.84 12.69 -22.32
CA PHE A 39 -11.54 12.98 -21.70
C PHE A 39 -10.42 13.27 -22.71
N HIS A 40 -10.63 12.99 -23.99
CA HIS A 40 -9.67 13.29 -25.05
C HIS A 40 -10.39 13.48 -26.38
N GLN A 41 -9.74 14.17 -27.31
CA GLN A 41 -10.34 14.47 -28.61
C GLN A 41 -10.11 13.32 -29.60
N GLU A 42 -11.19 12.75 -30.12
CA GLU A 42 -11.14 11.65 -31.08
C GLU A 42 -12.27 11.76 -32.12
N LYS A 43 -12.11 11.06 -33.26
CA LYS A 43 -13.13 10.99 -34.32
C LYS A 43 -13.91 9.68 -34.34
N SER A 44 -13.35 8.62 -33.75
CA SER A 44 -13.94 7.28 -33.72
C SER A 44 -14.28 6.91 -32.27
N PRO A 45 -15.48 6.38 -31.97
CA PRO A 45 -15.86 6.00 -30.60
C PRO A 45 -14.91 4.99 -29.95
N SER A 46 -14.22 5.39 -28.88
CA SER A 46 -13.41 4.48 -28.06
C SER A 46 -13.87 4.37 -26.61
N PHE A 47 -14.87 5.14 -26.20
CA PHE A 47 -15.41 5.16 -24.85
C PHE A 47 -16.48 4.08 -24.66
N SER A 48 -16.23 3.11 -23.78
CA SER A 48 -17.13 1.99 -23.50
C SER A 48 -17.71 2.07 -22.09
N VAL A 49 -19.02 1.90 -21.95
CA VAL A 49 -19.73 1.73 -20.67
C VAL A 49 -20.24 0.31 -20.58
N VAL A 50 -20.00 -0.36 -19.44
CA VAL A 50 -20.44 -1.75 -19.20
C VAL A 50 -21.44 -1.74 -18.05
N PRO A 51 -22.77 -1.70 -18.33
CA PRO A 51 -23.80 -1.51 -17.31
C PRO A 51 -23.76 -2.58 -16.22
N ALA A 52 -23.65 -3.85 -16.62
CA ALA A 52 -23.59 -4.99 -15.71
C ALA A 52 -22.40 -4.97 -14.73
N LYS A 53 -21.40 -4.13 -14.97
CA LYS A 53 -20.23 -3.95 -14.10
C LYS A 53 -20.22 -2.59 -13.39
N GLY A 54 -21.09 -1.66 -13.78
CA GLY A 54 -21.08 -0.30 -13.23
C GLY A 54 -19.78 0.46 -13.52
N ILE A 55 -19.13 0.24 -14.68
CA ILE A 55 -17.85 0.86 -15.04
C ILE A 55 -17.84 1.44 -16.45
N PHE A 56 -16.93 2.39 -16.67
CA PHE A 56 -16.53 2.85 -17.99
C PHE A 56 -15.03 2.60 -18.26
N HIS A 57 -14.67 2.54 -19.53
CA HIS A 57 -13.28 2.48 -19.98
C HIS A 57 -13.15 3.05 -21.39
N CYS A 58 -12.15 3.91 -21.60
CA CYS A 58 -11.78 4.45 -22.89
C CYS A 58 -10.61 3.66 -23.49
N PHE A 59 -10.81 3.05 -24.66
CA PHE A 59 -9.75 2.30 -25.35
C PHE A 59 -8.70 3.21 -26.02
N GLY A 60 -8.99 4.49 -26.24
CA GLY A 60 -8.05 5.48 -26.79
C GLY A 60 -7.08 6.01 -25.74
N CYS A 61 -7.61 6.67 -24.68
CA CYS A 61 -6.79 7.31 -23.65
C CYS A 61 -6.58 6.47 -22.37
N GLN A 62 -7.12 5.26 -22.30
CA GLN A 62 -7.02 4.32 -21.15
C GLN A 62 -7.69 4.80 -19.86
N GLU A 63 -8.43 5.90 -19.90
CA GLU A 63 -9.21 6.37 -18.76
C GLU A 63 -10.33 5.40 -18.42
N GLY A 64 -10.50 5.07 -17.15
CA GLY A 64 -11.51 4.12 -16.69
C GLY A 64 -11.84 4.30 -15.21
N GLY A 65 -13.01 3.81 -14.81
CA GLY A 65 -13.47 3.93 -13.43
C GLY A 65 -14.94 3.55 -13.22
N ASP A 66 -15.42 3.75 -12.00
CA ASP A 66 -16.83 3.64 -11.64
C ASP A 66 -17.54 4.99 -11.84
N VAL A 67 -18.81 5.06 -11.43
CA VAL A 67 -19.64 6.26 -11.59
C VAL A 67 -19.09 7.48 -10.84
N PHE A 68 -18.47 7.29 -9.66
CA PHE A 68 -17.83 8.39 -8.93
C PHE A 68 -16.62 8.91 -9.69
N ALA A 69 -15.76 8.01 -10.18
CA ALA A 69 -14.60 8.39 -10.97
C ALA A 69 -14.99 9.14 -12.25
N PHE A 70 -16.12 8.80 -12.88
CA PHE A 70 -16.64 9.51 -14.04
C PHE A 70 -16.98 10.96 -13.68
N VAL A 71 -17.81 11.16 -12.65
CA VAL A 71 -18.23 12.50 -12.16
C VAL A 71 -17.03 13.36 -11.76
N GLN A 72 -16.09 12.80 -11.00
CA GLN A 72 -14.86 13.51 -10.63
C GLN A 72 -14.07 14.01 -11.85
N LYS A 73 -13.96 13.19 -12.89
CA LYS A 73 -13.18 13.52 -14.09
C LYS A 73 -13.90 14.49 -15.03
N THR A 74 -15.21 14.34 -15.21
CA THR A 74 -15.98 15.23 -16.09
C THR A 74 -16.26 16.59 -15.47
N GLN A 75 -16.42 16.66 -14.14
CA GLN A 75 -16.76 17.89 -13.43
C GLN A 75 -15.59 18.53 -12.68
N GLY A 76 -14.46 17.82 -12.53
CA GLY A 76 -13.29 18.33 -11.82
C GLY A 76 -13.47 18.41 -10.30
N VAL A 77 -14.41 17.64 -9.74
CA VAL A 77 -14.76 17.65 -8.32
C VAL A 77 -14.02 16.59 -7.51
N SER A 78 -13.92 16.80 -6.20
CA SER A 78 -13.38 15.83 -5.26
C SER A 78 -14.27 14.59 -5.14
N PHE A 79 -13.73 13.50 -4.58
CA PHE A 79 -14.51 12.28 -4.35
C PHE A 79 -15.70 12.53 -3.41
N PHE A 80 -15.54 13.40 -2.41
CA PHE A 80 -16.62 13.74 -1.48
C PHE A 80 -17.77 14.45 -2.21
N GLU A 81 -17.44 15.45 -3.04
CA GLU A 81 -18.43 16.17 -3.85
C GLU A 81 -19.14 15.24 -4.83
N ALA A 82 -18.40 14.34 -5.50
CA ALA A 82 -18.99 13.34 -6.38
C ALA A 82 -19.94 12.37 -5.64
N VAL A 83 -19.58 11.94 -4.42
CA VAL A 83 -20.46 11.10 -3.61
C VAL A 83 -21.70 11.88 -3.15
N LYS A 84 -21.54 13.15 -2.77
CA LYS A 84 -22.64 14.01 -2.34
C LYS A 84 -23.65 14.25 -3.46
N GLU A 85 -23.18 14.62 -4.65
CA GLU A 85 -24.02 14.85 -5.82
C GLU A 85 -24.81 13.60 -6.23
N LEU A 86 -24.11 12.46 -6.36
CA LEU A 86 -24.77 11.20 -6.69
C LEU A 86 -25.70 10.74 -5.58
N GLY A 87 -25.36 11.00 -4.31
CA GLY A 87 -26.23 10.77 -3.16
C GLY A 87 -27.53 11.56 -3.26
N GLU A 88 -27.45 12.87 -3.50
CA GLU A 88 -28.63 13.73 -3.69
C GLU A 88 -29.50 13.25 -4.85
N ALA A 89 -28.87 12.85 -5.98
CA ALA A 89 -29.58 12.33 -7.14
C ALA A 89 -30.38 11.03 -6.87
N VAL A 90 -29.93 10.21 -5.92
CA VAL A 90 -30.63 8.97 -5.51
C VAL A 90 -31.40 9.10 -4.19
N GLY A 91 -31.56 10.32 -3.68
CA GLY A 91 -32.31 10.62 -2.46
C GLY A 91 -31.63 10.20 -1.15
N LEU A 92 -30.30 10.05 -1.16
CA LEU A 92 -29.47 9.76 0.01
C LEU A 92 -28.71 11.02 0.43
N ALA A 93 -29.10 11.60 1.56
CA ALA A 93 -28.37 12.73 2.15
C ALA A 93 -26.99 12.26 2.61
N VAL A 94 -25.95 12.74 1.94
CA VAL A 94 -24.56 12.51 2.33
C VAL A 94 -24.13 13.61 3.29
N GLU A 95 -24.36 13.37 4.58
CA GLU A 95 -23.86 14.27 5.61
C GLU A 95 -22.41 13.95 5.93
N GLU A 96 -21.57 14.98 5.93
CA GLU A 96 -20.26 14.87 6.52
C GLU A 96 -20.43 14.74 8.04
N ARG A 97 -20.35 13.52 8.58
CA ARG A 97 -20.23 13.40 10.03
C ARG A 97 -18.89 13.97 10.45
N GLU A 98 -18.94 14.92 11.40
CA GLU A 98 -17.75 15.31 12.14
C GLU A 98 -17.17 14.07 12.82
N LEU A 99 -15.86 13.90 12.70
CA LEU A 99 -15.16 12.91 13.51
C LEU A 99 -15.31 13.30 14.98
N THR A 100 -15.61 12.32 15.83
CA THR A 100 -15.58 12.55 17.28
C THR A 100 -14.18 13.00 17.70
N ARG A 101 -14.05 13.64 18.86
CA ARG A 101 -12.75 14.04 19.40
C ARG A 101 -11.78 12.84 19.45
N GLU A 102 -12.29 11.68 19.86
CA GLU A 102 -11.53 10.42 19.92
C GLU A 102 -11.09 9.94 18.53
N GLU A 103 -11.97 10.00 17.53
CA GLU A 103 -11.62 9.62 16.15
C GLU A 103 -10.60 10.55 15.52
N ARG A 104 -10.72 11.88 15.75
CA ARG A 104 -9.71 12.86 15.32
C ARG A 104 -8.37 12.57 15.98
N GLN A 105 -8.37 12.29 17.29
CA GLN A 105 -7.15 11.96 18.02
C GLN A 105 -6.52 10.66 17.50
N ARG A 106 -7.33 9.63 17.24
CA ARG A 106 -6.88 8.35 16.67
C ARG A 106 -6.32 8.54 15.25
N MET A 107 -6.96 9.36 14.43
CA MET A 107 -6.48 9.67 13.08
C MET A 107 -5.15 10.44 13.11
N ARG A 108 -5.02 11.45 13.98
CA ARG A 108 -3.77 12.19 14.20
C ARG A 108 -2.65 11.29 14.72
N ALA A 109 -2.95 10.41 15.67
CA ALA A 109 -1.99 9.44 16.19
C ALA A 109 -1.50 8.50 15.08
N ARG A 110 -2.40 7.99 14.23
CA ARG A 110 -2.00 7.15 13.08
C ARG A 110 -1.18 7.93 12.04
N ALA A 111 -1.54 9.18 11.75
CA ALA A 111 -0.75 10.03 10.86
C ALA A 111 0.68 10.21 11.40
N SER A 112 0.81 10.52 12.70
CA SER A 112 2.09 10.62 13.39
C SER A 112 2.89 9.32 13.34
N LEU A 113 2.26 8.14 13.46
CA LEU A 113 2.98 6.86 13.32
C LEU A 113 3.55 6.65 11.91
N HIS A 114 2.82 7.03 10.86
CA HIS A 114 3.34 6.93 9.49
C HIS A 114 4.54 7.86 9.27
N GLU A 115 4.55 9.05 9.87
CA GLU A 115 5.69 9.97 9.81
C GLU A 115 6.92 9.37 10.49
N VAL A 116 6.76 8.80 11.69
CA VAL A 116 7.84 8.11 12.43
C VAL A 116 8.40 6.94 11.63
N LEU A 117 7.53 6.13 11.02
CA LEU A 117 7.94 5.01 10.17
C LEU A 117 8.64 5.47 8.89
N GLY A 118 8.21 6.60 8.31
CA GLY A 118 8.90 7.23 7.18
C GLY A 118 10.32 7.65 7.54
N LEU A 119 10.50 8.35 8.66
CA LEU A 119 11.83 8.74 9.17
C LEU A 119 12.74 7.52 9.38
N ALA A 120 12.19 6.43 9.93
CA ALA A 120 12.94 5.19 10.11
C ALA A 120 13.33 4.55 8.77
N ALA A 121 12.41 4.50 7.80
CA ALA A 121 12.68 3.97 6.46
C ALA A 121 13.82 4.75 5.78
N ASP A 122 13.78 6.08 5.82
CA ASP A 122 14.83 6.93 5.26
C ASP A 122 16.18 6.70 5.95
N TRP A 123 16.16 6.58 7.28
CA TRP A 123 17.38 6.33 8.05
C TRP A 123 18.01 4.97 7.73
N PHE A 124 17.21 3.90 7.65
CA PHE A 124 17.69 2.57 7.27
C PHE A 124 18.21 2.55 5.85
N HIS A 125 17.48 3.16 4.91
CA HIS A 125 17.87 3.20 3.51
C HIS A 125 19.21 3.95 3.34
N ALA A 126 19.35 5.13 3.94
CA ALA A 126 20.62 5.85 4.00
C ALA A 126 21.72 5.03 4.69
N GLY A 127 21.37 4.25 5.72
CA GLY A 127 22.27 3.31 6.39
C GLY A 127 22.87 2.25 5.48
N LEU A 128 22.14 1.82 4.45
CA LEU A 128 22.61 0.88 3.44
C LEU A 128 23.40 1.56 2.33
N VAL A 129 22.86 2.65 1.74
CA VAL A 129 23.39 3.20 0.48
C VAL A 129 24.46 4.27 0.67
N ALA A 130 24.48 4.97 1.81
CA ALA A 130 25.34 6.13 2.02
C ALA A 130 26.39 5.94 3.13
N ARG A 131 26.19 5.00 4.06
CA ARG A 131 27.09 4.82 5.22
C ARG A 131 28.09 3.68 5.02
N PRO A 132 29.33 3.80 5.53
CA PRO A 132 30.32 2.72 5.48
C PRO A 132 29.84 1.40 6.08
N SER A 133 28.98 1.46 7.11
CA SER A 133 28.38 0.30 7.76
C SER A 133 27.50 -0.56 6.84
N GLY A 134 27.00 0.02 5.74
CA GLY A 134 26.14 -0.67 4.79
C GLY A 134 26.88 -1.51 3.75
N ARG A 135 28.22 -1.40 3.64
CA ARG A 135 29.00 -2.07 2.59
C ARG A 135 28.81 -3.58 2.57
N ASP A 136 28.88 -4.24 3.73
CA ASP A 136 28.72 -5.69 3.81
C ASP A 136 27.29 -6.12 3.49
N ALA A 137 26.30 -5.33 3.91
CA ALA A 137 24.90 -5.58 3.60
C ALA A 137 24.62 -5.45 2.10
N MET A 138 25.21 -4.43 1.45
CA MET A 138 25.13 -4.26 0.00
C MET A 138 25.81 -5.41 -0.74
N ALA A 139 27.01 -5.84 -0.30
CA ALA A 139 27.70 -6.98 -0.88
C ALA A 139 26.87 -8.28 -0.76
N TYR A 140 26.23 -8.50 0.39
CA TYR A 140 25.31 -9.62 0.57
C TYR A 140 24.10 -9.56 -0.37
N LEU A 141 23.49 -8.38 -0.56
CA LEU A 141 22.37 -8.20 -1.49
C LEU A 141 22.78 -8.47 -2.94
N ASN A 142 23.94 -7.95 -3.36
CA ASN A 142 24.50 -8.19 -4.69
C ASN A 142 24.77 -9.69 -4.93
N ASN A 143 25.32 -10.40 -3.95
CA ASN A 143 25.53 -11.85 -4.03
C ASN A 143 24.22 -12.64 -4.14
N ARG A 144 23.09 -12.04 -3.73
CA ARG A 144 21.74 -12.57 -3.93
C ARG A 144 21.07 -12.13 -5.23
N GLY A 145 21.81 -11.43 -6.10
CA GLY A 145 21.31 -10.94 -7.38
C GLY A 145 20.39 -9.72 -7.26
N ILE A 146 20.35 -9.04 -6.11
CA ILE A 146 19.54 -7.85 -5.91
C ILE A 146 20.40 -6.65 -6.27
N ASP A 147 20.07 -6.01 -7.38
CA ASP A 147 20.84 -4.88 -7.89
C ASP A 147 20.53 -3.57 -7.15
N ARG A 148 21.36 -2.57 -7.40
CA ARG A 148 21.23 -1.24 -6.77
C ARG A 148 19.93 -0.55 -7.15
N GLU A 149 19.45 -0.71 -8.38
CA GLU A 149 18.18 -0.13 -8.82
C GLU A 149 17.01 -0.69 -7.99
N THR A 150 17.04 -2.00 -7.74
CA THR A 150 16.08 -2.71 -6.91
C THR A 150 16.17 -2.26 -5.45
N VAL A 151 17.37 -2.08 -4.91
CA VAL A 151 17.58 -1.50 -3.56
C VAL A 151 16.93 -0.12 -3.45
N GLU A 152 17.15 0.76 -4.42
CA GLU A 152 16.58 2.11 -4.46
C GLU A 152 15.05 2.07 -4.59
N LYS A 153 14.55 1.26 -5.54
CA LYS A 153 13.13 1.12 -5.83
C LYS A 153 12.35 0.61 -4.63
N TRP A 154 12.86 -0.40 -3.94
CA TRP A 154 12.22 -1.02 -2.78
C TRP A 154 12.59 -0.35 -1.45
N LYS A 155 13.43 0.68 -1.48
CA LYS A 155 13.95 1.36 -0.29
C LYS A 155 14.53 0.38 0.73
N ILE A 156 15.23 -0.64 0.22
CA ILE A 156 15.92 -1.61 1.09
C ILE A 156 16.95 -0.83 1.91
N GLY A 157 17.04 -1.16 3.19
CA GLY A 157 17.89 -0.48 4.14
C GLY A 157 18.74 -1.42 4.97
N TYR A 158 19.51 -0.84 5.89
CA TYR A 158 20.34 -1.56 6.82
C TYR A 158 20.25 -0.93 8.21
N ALA A 159 19.97 -1.76 9.21
CA ALA A 159 20.07 -1.43 10.61
C ALA A 159 21.46 -1.85 11.11
N PRO A 160 22.34 -0.91 11.51
CA PRO A 160 23.61 -1.21 12.15
C PRO A 160 23.43 -2.10 13.37
N ASP A 161 24.48 -2.84 13.72
CA ASP A 161 24.52 -3.60 14.97
C ASP A 161 24.81 -2.68 16.15
N SER A 162 23.80 -1.90 16.54
CA SER A 162 23.83 -0.98 17.67
C SER A 162 22.53 -1.12 18.46
N TRP A 163 22.58 -0.85 19.76
CA TRP A 163 21.42 -0.97 20.65
C TRP A 163 20.41 0.16 20.51
N ASP A 164 20.81 1.35 20.06
CA ASP A 164 19.98 2.56 20.10
C ASP A 164 20.27 3.54 18.94
N GLY A 165 20.83 3.05 17.84
CA GLY A 165 21.22 3.90 16.70
C GLY A 165 20.04 4.59 16.03
N LEU A 166 18.94 3.87 15.82
CA LEU A 166 17.69 4.41 15.29
C LEU A 166 17.01 5.29 16.34
N LEU A 167 16.90 4.84 17.59
CA LEU A 167 16.31 5.65 18.68
C LEU A 167 17.01 7.00 18.83
N THR A 168 18.34 7.04 18.82
CA THR A 168 19.12 8.28 18.85
C THR A 168 18.76 9.19 17.68
N HIS A 169 18.64 8.64 16.47
CA HIS A 169 18.23 9.41 15.31
C HIS A 169 16.80 9.97 15.43
N LEU A 170 15.84 9.13 15.82
CA LEU A 170 14.44 9.52 16.01
C LEU A 170 14.30 10.60 17.08
N HIS A 171 15.03 10.47 18.19
CA HIS A 171 15.07 11.48 19.25
C HIS A 171 15.59 12.83 18.74
N SER A 172 16.64 12.83 17.90
CA SER A 172 17.12 14.07 17.24
C SER A 172 16.10 14.73 16.30
N ARG A 173 15.05 13.99 15.91
CA ARG A 173 13.91 14.47 15.12
C ARG A 173 12.67 14.75 15.96
N GLY A 174 12.79 14.78 17.28
CA GLY A 174 11.68 15.08 18.21
C GLY A 174 10.72 13.92 18.45
N VAL A 175 11.08 12.69 18.06
CA VAL A 175 10.27 11.49 18.29
C VAL A 175 10.62 10.89 19.65
N SER A 176 9.62 10.66 20.50
CA SER A 176 9.83 10.04 21.81
C SER A 176 10.05 8.53 21.72
N ALA A 177 10.66 7.94 22.76
CA ALA A 177 10.82 6.49 22.86
C ALA A 177 9.48 5.75 22.81
N ASP A 178 8.44 6.30 23.43
CA ASP A 178 7.08 5.73 23.40
C ASP A 178 6.49 5.73 21.99
N GLN A 179 6.69 6.79 21.20
CA GLN A 179 6.26 6.82 19.80
C GLN A 179 7.00 5.76 18.98
N ALA A 180 8.30 5.58 19.19
CA ALA A 180 9.08 4.54 18.53
C ALA A 180 8.62 3.12 18.92
N ILE A 181 8.27 2.89 20.19
CA ILE A 181 7.70 1.63 20.66
C ILE A 181 6.31 1.38 20.03
N GLN A 182 5.43 2.39 20.00
CA GLN A 182 4.11 2.29 19.37
C GLN A 182 4.19 2.03 17.85
N ALA A 183 5.22 2.55 17.20
CA ALA A 183 5.54 2.27 15.80
C ALA A 183 6.17 0.88 15.58
N GLY A 184 6.49 0.14 16.64
CA GLY A 184 7.12 -1.18 16.55
C GLY A 184 8.58 -1.14 16.12
N LEU A 185 9.28 -0.02 16.35
CA LEU A 185 10.69 0.19 16.01
C LEU A 185 11.63 -0.13 17.18
N ALA A 186 11.11 -0.08 18.41
CA ALA A 186 11.86 -0.28 19.63
C ALA A 186 11.13 -1.21 20.61
N ARG A 187 11.89 -1.73 21.59
CA ARG A 187 11.38 -2.50 22.72
C ARG A 187 11.73 -1.78 24.02
N PRO A 188 10.85 -1.80 25.04
CA PRO A 188 11.18 -1.30 26.36
C PRO A 188 12.31 -2.14 26.98
N SER A 189 13.26 -1.47 27.63
CA SER A 189 14.30 -2.12 28.41
C SER A 189 13.72 -2.65 29.72
N ARG A 190 14.15 -3.85 30.12
CA ARG A 190 13.83 -4.40 31.44
C ARG A 190 14.71 -3.84 32.56
N ASN A 191 15.86 -3.30 32.21
CA ASN A 191 16.91 -2.93 33.18
C ASN A 191 16.76 -1.49 33.69
N ARG A 192 16.09 -0.61 32.93
CA ARG A 192 15.88 0.79 33.31
C ARG A 192 14.54 1.30 32.80
N GLN A 193 13.69 1.71 33.74
CA GLN A 193 12.37 2.26 33.45
C GLN A 193 12.50 3.52 32.57
N GLY A 194 11.69 3.60 31.51
CA GLY A 194 11.73 4.68 30.53
C GLY A 194 12.84 4.58 29.47
N SER A 195 13.69 3.54 29.50
CA SER A 195 14.65 3.28 28.42
C SER A 195 14.14 2.25 27.43
N ALA A 196 14.56 2.36 26.17
CA ALA A 196 14.19 1.48 25.07
C ALA A 196 15.43 1.13 24.25
N TYR A 197 15.33 0.07 23.45
CA TYR A 197 16.37 -0.34 22.51
C TYR A 197 15.77 -0.68 21.15
N ASP A 198 16.58 -0.55 20.09
CA ASP A 198 16.20 -0.83 18.72
C ASP A 198 15.80 -2.30 18.54
N LEU A 199 14.65 -2.54 17.89
CA LEU A 199 14.18 -3.88 17.55
C LEU A 199 15.07 -4.52 16.46
N PHE A 200 15.51 -3.71 15.50
CA PHE A 200 16.28 -4.16 14.36
C PHE A 200 17.75 -3.79 14.55
N ARG A 201 18.63 -4.79 14.59
CA ARG A 201 20.07 -4.64 14.78
C ARG A 201 20.83 -5.64 13.92
N GLY A 202 21.86 -5.17 13.22
CA GLY A 202 22.66 -6.01 12.32
C GLY A 202 21.86 -6.63 11.17
N ARG A 203 20.81 -5.95 10.70
CA ARG A 203 19.81 -6.52 9.79
C ARG A 203 19.66 -5.72 8.52
N ILE A 204 19.51 -6.41 7.39
CA ILE A 204 18.92 -5.84 6.18
C ILE A 204 17.45 -5.60 6.44
N ILE A 205 16.98 -4.40 6.10
CA ILE A 205 15.64 -3.92 6.39
C ILE A 205 14.84 -3.82 5.12
N ILE A 206 13.65 -4.43 5.14
CA ILE A 206 12.69 -4.43 4.05
C ILE A 206 11.45 -3.64 4.53
N PRO A 207 11.20 -2.43 4.01
CA PRO A 207 9.99 -1.69 4.32
C PRO A 207 8.73 -2.42 3.84
N ILE A 208 7.68 -2.40 4.67
CA ILE A 208 6.37 -2.97 4.36
C ILE A 208 5.38 -1.83 4.24
N GLU A 209 4.65 -1.79 3.13
CA GLU A 209 3.74 -0.69 2.77
C GLU A 209 2.26 -1.09 2.93
N ASP A 210 1.41 -0.12 3.29
CA ASP A 210 -0.04 -0.26 3.23
C ASP A 210 -0.58 -0.11 1.80
N SER A 211 -1.90 -0.28 1.63
CA SER A 211 -2.58 -0.18 0.33
C SER A 211 -2.43 1.17 -0.41
N ARG A 212 -1.91 2.21 0.28
CA ARG A 212 -1.62 3.56 -0.24
C ARG A 212 -0.12 3.78 -0.46
N GLY A 213 0.73 2.77 -0.26
CA GLY A 213 2.18 2.87 -0.43
C GLY A 213 2.90 3.52 0.76
N ARG A 214 2.25 3.70 1.91
CA ARG A 214 2.89 4.27 3.10
C ARG A 214 3.53 3.17 3.93
N VAL A 215 4.73 3.40 4.43
CA VAL A 215 5.40 2.45 5.32
C VAL A 215 4.58 2.25 6.60
N VAL A 216 4.34 0.99 6.95
CA VAL A 216 3.59 0.57 8.14
C VAL A 216 4.38 -0.36 9.06
N ALA A 217 5.39 -1.05 8.52
CA ALA A 217 6.20 -2.02 9.25
C ALA A 217 7.51 -2.29 8.52
N PHE A 218 8.34 -3.14 9.12
CA PHE A 218 9.60 -3.60 8.55
C PHE A 218 9.78 -5.11 8.76
N GLY A 219 10.37 -5.75 7.77
CA GLY A 219 11.02 -7.05 7.90
C GLY A 219 12.53 -6.87 8.02
N GLY A 220 13.18 -7.70 8.83
CA GLY A 220 14.61 -7.59 9.13
C GLY A 220 15.31 -8.94 9.02
N ARG A 221 16.23 -9.09 8.06
CA ARG A 221 17.06 -10.30 7.90
C ARG A 221 18.46 -10.07 8.45
N ILE A 222 18.93 -10.94 9.35
CA ILE A 222 20.29 -10.83 9.90
C ILE A 222 21.33 -11.10 8.83
N LEU A 223 22.47 -10.39 8.89
CA LEU A 223 23.62 -10.71 8.05
C LEU A 223 24.24 -12.03 8.50
N PRO A 224 24.64 -12.94 7.59
CA PRO A 224 25.24 -14.22 7.97
C PRO A 224 26.45 -14.11 8.90
N ARG A 225 27.27 -13.04 8.75
CA ARG A 225 28.44 -12.81 9.61
C ARG A 225 28.10 -12.45 11.06
N LEU A 226 26.85 -12.09 11.32
CA LEU A 226 26.31 -11.76 12.64
C LEU A 226 25.34 -12.86 13.13
N ASP A 227 25.19 -13.95 12.36
CA ASP A 227 24.34 -15.08 12.74
C ASP A 227 25.13 -15.98 13.69
N GLU A 228 24.90 -15.81 14.99
CA GLU A 228 25.50 -16.60 16.07
C GLU A 228 24.78 -17.95 16.29
N GLY A 229 23.86 -18.34 15.41
CA GLY A 229 23.13 -19.62 15.47
C GLY A 229 21.84 -19.58 16.29
N ASP A 230 21.81 -18.83 17.39
CA ASP A 230 20.62 -18.67 18.25
C ASP A 230 19.77 -17.44 17.89
N THR A 231 20.25 -16.57 17.00
CA THR A 231 19.54 -15.36 16.62
C THR A 231 18.55 -15.63 15.48
N PRO A 232 17.26 -15.23 15.57
CA PRO A 232 16.30 -15.46 14.50
C PRO A 232 16.75 -14.84 13.18
N LYS A 233 16.80 -15.67 12.13
CA LYS A 233 17.20 -15.23 10.78
C LYS A 233 16.34 -14.07 10.26
N TYR A 234 15.04 -14.09 10.58
CA TYR A 234 14.09 -13.02 10.26
C TYR A 234 13.37 -12.51 11.50
N VAL A 235 13.16 -11.19 11.55
CA VAL A 235 12.33 -10.50 12.52
C VAL A 235 11.38 -9.58 11.77
N ASN A 236 10.10 -9.61 12.11
CA ASN A 236 9.12 -8.66 11.59
C ASN A 236 8.68 -7.71 12.71
N SER A 237 8.27 -6.50 12.35
CA SER A 237 7.57 -5.60 13.28
C SER A 237 6.43 -6.35 14.00
N PRO A 238 6.19 -6.03 15.28
CA PRO A 238 5.01 -6.50 16.00
C PRO A 238 3.73 -5.89 15.39
N GLU A 239 2.56 -6.37 15.82
CA GLU A 239 1.29 -5.71 15.51
C GLU A 239 1.28 -4.27 16.07
N THR A 240 0.77 -3.31 15.30
CA THR A 240 0.68 -1.90 15.69
C THR A 240 -0.67 -1.31 15.24
N PRO A 241 -1.04 -0.08 15.66
CA PRO A 241 -2.25 0.58 15.16
C PRO A 241 -2.29 0.80 13.63
N VAL A 242 -1.14 0.73 12.95
CA VAL A 242 -1.03 0.91 11.49
C VAL A 242 -0.63 -0.37 10.75
N TYR A 243 -0.24 -1.43 11.46
CA TYR A 243 0.20 -2.69 10.85
C TYR A 243 -0.46 -3.90 11.49
N ARG A 244 -1.13 -4.69 10.63
CA ARG A 244 -1.65 -6.02 10.99
C ARG A 244 -1.23 -7.06 9.98
N LYS A 245 -0.44 -8.05 10.41
CA LYS A 245 0.13 -9.11 9.54
C LYS A 245 -0.93 -9.90 8.81
N SER A 246 -2.10 -10.06 9.42
CA SER A 246 -3.23 -10.77 8.83
C SER A 246 -3.92 -10.02 7.70
N SER A 247 -3.59 -8.74 7.46
CA SER A 247 -4.27 -7.90 6.46
C SER A 247 -3.32 -7.24 5.45
N VAL A 248 -2.01 -7.35 5.66
CA VAL A 248 -0.99 -6.69 4.84
C VAL A 248 -0.23 -7.73 4.02
N LEU A 249 -0.30 -7.56 2.70
CA LEU A 249 0.45 -8.34 1.72
C LEU A 249 1.63 -7.51 1.23
N PHE A 250 2.84 -8.04 1.42
CA PHE A 250 4.05 -7.41 0.94
C PHE A 250 4.03 -7.31 -0.60
N GLY A 251 4.44 -6.15 -1.13
CA GLY A 251 4.47 -5.88 -2.57
C GLY A 251 3.12 -5.53 -3.21
N LEU A 252 1.99 -5.69 -2.51
CA LEU A 252 0.65 -5.48 -3.09
C LEU A 252 0.44 -4.06 -3.69
N PRO A 253 0.85 -2.96 -3.05
CA PRO A 253 0.66 -1.62 -3.63
C PRO A 253 1.37 -1.47 -4.98
N ARG A 254 2.55 -2.09 -5.11
CA ARG A 254 3.39 -2.10 -6.30
C ARG A 254 2.87 -3.08 -7.36
N ALA A 255 2.28 -4.19 -6.93
CA ALA A 255 1.77 -5.25 -7.80
C ALA A 255 0.36 -4.98 -8.34
N ARG A 256 -0.41 -4.06 -7.75
CA ARG A 256 -1.85 -3.86 -8.05
C ARG A 256 -2.15 -3.76 -9.54
N SER A 257 -1.48 -2.83 -10.25
CA SER A 257 -1.70 -2.62 -11.68
C SER A 257 -1.22 -3.81 -12.52
N ALA A 258 -0.17 -4.51 -12.09
CA ALA A 258 0.30 -5.71 -12.77
C ALA A 258 -0.67 -6.88 -12.63
N ILE A 259 -1.21 -7.11 -11.42
CA ILE A 259 -2.21 -8.14 -11.14
C ILE A 259 -3.44 -7.94 -12.03
N GLN A 260 -3.94 -6.71 -12.13
CA GLN A 260 -5.08 -6.37 -12.98
C GLN A 260 -4.80 -6.62 -14.47
N ARG A 261 -3.65 -6.13 -14.98
CA ARG A 261 -3.28 -6.31 -16.39
C ARG A 261 -3.02 -7.76 -16.78
N ARG A 262 -2.38 -8.54 -15.89
CA ARG A 262 -2.07 -9.96 -16.11
C ARG A 262 -3.25 -10.88 -15.82
N GLY A 263 -4.27 -10.38 -15.13
CA GLY A 263 -5.42 -11.17 -14.70
C GLY A 263 -5.10 -12.24 -13.64
N ARG A 264 -3.91 -12.24 -13.04
CA ARG A 264 -3.46 -13.21 -12.04
C ARG A 264 -2.57 -12.56 -10.98
N CYS A 265 -2.48 -13.19 -9.82
CA CYS A 265 -1.57 -12.83 -8.75
C CYS A 265 -0.66 -14.03 -8.42
N LEU A 266 0.65 -13.78 -8.25
CA LEU A 266 1.60 -14.79 -7.77
C LEU A 266 1.82 -14.57 -6.27
N ILE A 267 1.59 -15.60 -5.45
CA ILE A 267 1.87 -15.56 -4.02
C ILE A 267 3.09 -16.44 -3.74
N VAL A 268 4.08 -15.87 -3.05
CA VAL A 268 5.30 -16.54 -2.60
C VAL A 268 5.50 -16.38 -1.09
N GLU A 269 6.45 -17.11 -0.52
CA GLU A 269 6.68 -17.17 0.92
C GLU A 269 7.34 -15.91 1.50
N GLY A 270 8.28 -15.31 0.78
CA GLY A 270 9.20 -14.33 1.36
C GLY A 270 9.33 -13.01 0.59
N TYR A 271 9.82 -11.99 1.30
CA TYR A 271 10.09 -10.67 0.72
C TYR A 271 11.10 -10.73 -0.42
N PHE A 272 12.15 -11.53 -0.26
CA PHE A 272 13.19 -11.67 -1.27
C PHE A 272 12.68 -12.35 -2.55
N ASP A 273 11.73 -13.27 -2.43
CA ASP A 273 11.13 -13.94 -3.59
C ASP A 273 10.30 -12.93 -4.39
N VAL A 274 9.49 -12.11 -3.71
CA VAL A 274 8.75 -11.01 -4.34
C VAL A 274 9.69 -10.03 -5.03
N ILE A 275 10.72 -9.55 -4.34
CA ILE A 275 11.67 -8.57 -4.88
C ILE A 275 12.36 -9.16 -6.13
N SER A 276 12.82 -10.41 -6.05
CA SER A 276 13.50 -11.09 -7.16
C SER A 276 12.57 -11.34 -8.35
N LEU A 277 11.32 -11.74 -8.09
CA LEU A 277 10.31 -11.92 -9.14
C LEU A 277 9.97 -10.60 -9.84
N HIS A 278 9.86 -9.50 -9.10
CA HIS A 278 9.66 -8.19 -9.70
C HIS A 278 10.83 -7.79 -10.58
N GLN A 279 12.07 -8.04 -10.14
CA GLN A 279 13.28 -7.81 -10.93
C GLN A 279 13.32 -8.70 -12.19
N ALA A 280 12.83 -9.94 -12.10
CA ALA A 280 12.74 -10.89 -13.20
C ALA A 280 11.54 -10.67 -14.16
N GLY A 281 10.77 -9.60 -13.99
CA GLY A 281 9.66 -9.25 -14.89
C GLY A 281 8.30 -9.85 -14.53
N PHE A 282 8.13 -10.33 -13.29
CA PHE A 282 6.87 -10.79 -12.71
C PHE A 282 6.36 -9.83 -11.62
N PRO A 283 5.98 -8.58 -11.99
CA PRO A 283 5.56 -7.56 -11.03
C PRO A 283 4.21 -7.85 -10.35
N GLU A 284 3.49 -8.90 -10.75
CA GLU A 284 2.26 -9.35 -10.09
C GLU A 284 2.48 -10.18 -8.81
N ALA A 285 3.75 -10.37 -8.39
CA ALA A 285 4.12 -11.17 -7.22
C ALA A 285 3.93 -10.41 -5.89
N ILE A 286 3.47 -11.13 -4.87
CA ILE A 286 3.27 -10.65 -3.50
C ILE A 286 3.61 -11.76 -2.48
N ALA A 287 3.73 -11.39 -1.21
CA ALA A 287 3.95 -12.36 -0.12
C ALA A 287 3.17 -11.99 1.14
N THR A 288 2.94 -12.99 2.00
CA THR A 288 2.51 -12.71 3.37
C THR A 288 3.70 -12.22 4.21
N CYS A 289 3.42 -11.51 5.31
CA CYS A 289 4.48 -10.96 6.16
C CYS A 289 4.90 -11.92 7.29
N GLY A 290 5.32 -13.13 6.92
CA GLY A 290 5.71 -14.19 7.86
C GLY A 290 4.50 -14.77 8.64
N THR A 291 3.40 -15.00 7.94
CA THR A 291 2.16 -15.59 8.48
C THR A 291 1.48 -16.43 7.40
N ALA A 292 0.57 -17.34 7.79
CA ALA A 292 -0.28 -18.04 6.83
C ALA A 292 -1.19 -17.04 6.08
N LEU A 293 -1.61 -17.42 4.86
CA LEU A 293 -2.59 -16.65 4.09
C LEU A 293 -3.94 -16.61 4.84
N THR A 294 -4.54 -15.43 4.95
CA THR A 294 -5.76 -15.20 5.72
C THR A 294 -6.94 -14.86 4.82
N VAL A 295 -8.15 -14.89 5.39
CA VAL A 295 -9.36 -14.44 4.68
C VAL A 295 -9.28 -12.96 4.32
N GLU A 296 -8.68 -12.13 5.17
CA GLU A 296 -8.48 -10.70 4.96
C GLU A 296 -7.54 -10.42 3.78
N HIS A 297 -6.48 -11.22 3.62
CA HIS A 297 -5.63 -11.17 2.43
C HIS A 297 -6.43 -11.47 1.16
N LEU A 298 -7.24 -12.53 1.17
CA LEU A 298 -8.09 -12.88 0.02
C LEU A 298 -9.14 -11.79 -0.28
N LYS A 299 -9.72 -11.17 0.75
CA LYS A 299 -10.63 -10.02 0.59
C LYS A 299 -9.94 -8.84 -0.08
N ALA A 300 -8.67 -8.58 0.24
CA ALA A 300 -7.89 -7.52 -0.40
C ALA A 300 -7.56 -7.82 -1.88
N LEU A 301 -7.41 -9.10 -2.25
CA LEU A 301 -7.09 -9.52 -3.62
C LEU A 301 -8.32 -9.65 -4.53
N ARG A 302 -9.48 -9.98 -3.97
CA ARG A 302 -10.72 -10.23 -4.72
C ARG A 302 -11.11 -9.12 -5.72
N PRO A 303 -10.93 -7.82 -5.42
CA PRO A 303 -11.20 -6.75 -6.39
C PRO A 303 -10.19 -6.68 -7.55
N LEU A 304 -9.01 -7.30 -7.40
CA LEU A 304 -7.91 -7.22 -8.36
C LEU A 304 -7.89 -8.43 -9.30
N THR A 305 -8.14 -9.63 -8.78
CA THR A 305 -8.17 -10.86 -9.57
C THR A 305 -8.94 -11.98 -8.86
N ARG A 306 -9.37 -12.99 -9.63
CA ARG A 306 -9.87 -14.28 -9.13
C ARG A 306 -8.87 -15.43 -9.32
N ALA A 307 -7.77 -15.20 -10.06
CA ALA A 307 -6.74 -16.20 -10.31
C ALA A 307 -5.53 -15.93 -9.42
N VAL A 308 -5.32 -16.81 -8.45
CA VAL A 308 -4.18 -16.77 -7.52
C VAL A 308 -3.35 -18.02 -7.74
N VAL A 309 -2.06 -17.85 -8.00
CA VAL A 309 -1.09 -18.94 -8.14
C VAL A 309 -0.15 -18.86 -6.94
N ALA A 310 -0.15 -19.91 -6.12
CA ALA A 310 0.84 -20.07 -5.06
C ALA A 310 2.05 -20.82 -5.64
N LEU A 311 3.26 -20.31 -5.39
CA LEU A 311 4.53 -20.89 -5.84
C LEU A 311 5.35 -21.37 -4.64
#